data_AF-A0A7C4EF72-F1
#
_entry.id   AF-A0A7C4EF72-F1
#
_cell.length_a   1.000
_cell.length_b   1.000
_cell.length_c   1.000
_cell.angle_alpha   90.00
_cell.angle_beta   90.00
_cell.angle_gamma   90.00
#
_symmetry.space_group_name_H-M   'P 1'
#
loop_
_entity.id
_entity.type
_entity.pdbx_description
1 polymer ?
#
loop_
_entity_poly.entity_id
_entity_poly.type
_entity_poly.pdbx_seq_one_letter_code
_entity_poly.pdbx_strand_id
1 'polypeptide(L)'
;MFAFALPPYLMADIQKAYSVPALLASPDGKTGEICVLRMAISRKSGDNSPLAVAIVEDSPSGAGESLRSSIWQACMVAALSRADDMRGVKVEVTVPGTTDGPSCGAAIALAILSGLDGRDLPADFAMTGTIMPDGTIGRVGAVPAKMRAAAAGKMKRILVPAYLRFETDAESAKDVDLKELAGSLGMEFLPVENLEQAYRDIHRLPPAAAVPLPRGVLDLPATTEAAIKKEYTRAMAAADDVAAGIPKEEREKLLQDAFLATILAGNQNQARRALRSGKLVAAVTYVQYCEDAWRAAAKAWEVIKAIDLKQTPDVAGELDTKAKALIAATSTPWNILVAAARKVPETGNQFLAEFHEWAGIEGVTYYLEARLASFSEQTQGSNAKEEDKRAAIAEARLGLKFNELILAYWSREATDAFAARAELLLRGLPQMATAADPSPTERFFYGAWRAAHNDFETQTVKAVAAELKITRDDALARMVLNDIYLAIYLAEAQAVEDAHRAVAKEPDPALTRKLRVTLAQTYALSLAKVAGLAVRWSELDVQFTDAGLKYGRSELLTYLLTTAREHAVANIAECRRLGIPCIQPIFYVEDADLCRDDGDTDKVEVLTNYWRASLQAQAMVMLYGRK
;
A
#
# COMPACT_ATOMS: atom_id res chain seq x y z
N MET A 1 -12.64 12.53 12.72
CA MET A 1 -13.65 12.25 11.66
C MET A 1 -12.98 12.55 10.33
N PHE A 2 -13.29 11.88 9.22
CA PHE A 2 -13.26 12.61 7.95
C PHE A 2 -14.39 13.62 8.09
N ALA A 3 -14.10 14.77 8.71
CA ALA A 3 -15.11 15.79 9.04
C ALA A 3 -15.59 16.53 7.77
N PHE A 4 -15.31 15.97 6.61
CA PHE A 4 -15.26 16.64 5.33
C PHE A 4 -16.28 16.03 4.40
N ALA A 5 -17.54 16.27 4.73
CA ALA A 5 -18.45 16.60 3.64
C ALA A 5 -18.34 18.12 3.42
N LEU A 6 -17.40 18.56 2.58
CA LEU A 6 -17.82 19.51 1.55
C LEU A 6 -19.10 18.92 0.94
N PRO A 7 -20.15 19.71 0.68
CA PRO A 7 -21.50 19.20 0.44
C PRO A 7 -21.47 17.97 -0.48
N PRO A 8 -22.10 16.86 -0.05
CA PRO A 8 -21.95 15.57 -0.71
C PRO A 8 -22.30 15.69 -2.18
N TYR A 9 -21.50 15.04 -3.04
CA TYR A 9 -21.87 14.59 -4.38
C TYR A 9 -22.83 15.52 -5.13
N LEU A 10 -22.55 16.83 -5.22
CA LEU A 10 -23.19 17.62 -6.24
C LEU A 10 -22.42 17.37 -7.53
N MET A 11 -22.97 16.46 -8.34
CA MET A 11 -22.66 16.31 -9.77
C MET A 11 -23.13 17.54 -10.54
N ALA A 12 -22.66 18.71 -10.09
CA ALA A 12 -22.86 19.97 -10.75
C ALA A 12 -21.90 20.08 -11.93
N ASP A 13 -22.29 20.90 -12.90
CA ASP A 13 -21.37 21.29 -13.95
C ASP A 13 -20.20 22.06 -13.34
N ILE A 14 -18.98 21.68 -13.73
CA ILE A 14 -17.75 22.35 -13.34
C ILE A 14 -17.06 22.82 -14.61
N GLN A 15 -16.58 24.05 -14.59
CA GLN A 15 -15.64 24.57 -15.58
C GLN A 15 -14.72 25.58 -14.90
N LYS A 16 -13.52 25.12 -14.56
CA LYS A 16 -12.50 25.92 -13.87
C LYS A 16 -11.16 25.80 -14.58
N ALA A 17 -10.41 26.90 -14.56
CA ALA A 17 -9.06 26.94 -15.07
C ALA A 17 -8.15 27.62 -14.04
N TYR A 18 -6.96 27.06 -13.85
CA TYR A 18 -5.98 27.54 -12.87
C TYR A 18 -4.59 27.66 -13.49
N SER A 19 -3.82 28.60 -12.97
CA SER A 19 -2.36 28.64 -13.13
C SER A 19 -1.75 28.22 -11.80
N VAL A 20 -1.17 27.02 -11.76
CA VAL A 20 -0.62 26.42 -10.54
C VAL A 20 0.90 26.52 -10.58
N PRO A 21 1.53 27.34 -9.72
CA PRO A 21 2.98 27.47 -9.68
C PRO A 21 3.60 26.24 -9.00
N ALA A 22 4.17 25.36 -9.81
CA ALA A 22 5.02 24.26 -9.40
C ALA A 22 6.43 24.79 -9.07
N LEU A 23 6.91 24.48 -7.87
CA LEU A 23 8.24 24.89 -7.42
C LEU A 23 9.25 23.78 -7.70
N LEU A 24 10.22 24.07 -8.58
CA LEU A 24 11.31 23.18 -8.97
C LEU A 24 12.62 23.65 -8.34
N ALA A 25 13.59 22.75 -8.28
CA ALA A 25 14.95 23.07 -7.88
C ALA A 25 15.95 22.40 -8.85
N SER A 26 17.12 23.02 -9.01
CA SER A 26 18.24 22.42 -9.72
C SER A 26 18.70 21.13 -9.04
N PRO A 27 19.37 20.21 -9.76
CA PRO A 27 19.90 18.98 -9.18
C PRO A 27 20.86 19.18 -7.99
N ASP A 28 21.56 20.32 -7.94
CA ASP A 28 22.45 20.69 -6.82
C ASP A 28 21.71 21.41 -5.67
N GLY A 29 20.41 21.66 -5.83
CA GLY A 29 19.54 22.32 -4.84
C GLY A 29 19.79 23.82 -4.64
N LYS A 30 20.68 24.44 -5.42
CA LYS A 30 21.11 25.82 -5.20
C LYS A 30 20.19 26.85 -5.85
N THR A 31 19.56 26.51 -6.96
CA THR A 31 18.63 27.40 -7.66
C THR A 31 17.23 26.81 -7.69
N GLY A 32 16.23 27.69 -7.56
CA GLY A 32 14.84 27.34 -7.68
C GLY A 32 14.23 27.94 -8.93
N GLU A 33 13.19 27.30 -9.46
CA GLU A 33 12.42 27.78 -10.60
C GLU A 33 10.92 27.62 -10.34
N ILE A 34 10.11 28.52 -10.91
CA ILE A 34 8.66 28.34 -10.98
C ILE A 34 8.30 27.83 -12.37
N CYS A 35 7.75 26.62 -12.43
CA CYS A 35 7.04 26.12 -13.59
C CYS A 35 5.53 26.36 -13.37
N VAL A 36 4.86 27.06 -14.28
CA VAL A 36 3.41 27.30 -14.16
C VAL A 36 2.64 26.23 -14.93
N LEU A 37 2.04 25.30 -14.20
CA LEU A 37 1.14 24.30 -14.77
C LEU A 37 -0.22 24.96 -15.05
N ARG A 38 -0.68 24.93 -16.31
CA ARG A 38 -2.03 25.41 -16.64
C ARG A 38 -2.98 24.25 -16.55
N MET A 39 -3.99 24.37 -15.69
CA MET A 39 -4.94 23.29 -15.44
C MET A 39 -6.33 23.72 -15.88
N ALA A 40 -7.06 22.81 -16.52
CA ALA A 40 -8.49 22.93 -16.75
C ALA A 40 -9.20 21.74 -16.11
N ILE A 41 -10.19 22.01 -15.27
CA ILE A 41 -11.00 20.99 -14.60
C ILE A 41 -12.43 21.21 -15.04
N SER A 42 -13.05 20.16 -15.57
CA SER A 42 -14.44 20.21 -15.97
C SER A 42 -15.21 18.98 -15.53
N ARG A 43 -16.51 19.16 -15.31
CA ARG A 43 -17.47 18.09 -15.08
C ARG A 43 -18.75 18.44 -15.80
N LYS A 44 -19.37 17.46 -16.43
CA LYS A 44 -20.72 17.59 -16.99
C LYS A 44 -21.70 16.75 -16.18
N SER A 45 -22.77 17.37 -15.70
CA SER A 45 -23.83 16.68 -14.96
C SER A 45 -24.47 15.58 -15.82
N GLY A 46 -24.70 14.41 -15.22
CA GLY A 46 -25.23 13.23 -15.91
C GLY A 46 -24.23 12.46 -16.78
N ASP A 47 -22.99 12.95 -16.93
CA ASP A 47 -21.91 12.19 -17.56
C ASP A 47 -21.34 11.17 -16.56
N ASN A 48 -21.47 9.88 -16.91
CA ASN A 48 -20.97 8.77 -16.10
C ASN A 48 -19.66 8.18 -16.64
N SER A 49 -19.00 8.85 -17.60
CA SER A 49 -17.69 8.41 -18.08
C SER A 49 -16.67 8.39 -16.94
N PRO A 50 -15.70 7.46 -16.96
CA PRO A 50 -14.60 7.47 -16.01
C PRO A 50 -13.80 8.76 -16.08
N LEU A 51 -13.06 9.08 -15.01
CA LEU A 51 -12.09 10.18 -14.98
C LEU A 51 -11.18 10.14 -16.22
N ALA A 52 -11.07 11.27 -16.91
CA ALA A 52 -10.11 11.47 -17.97
C ALA A 52 -9.04 12.48 -17.55
N VAL A 53 -7.78 12.10 -17.70
CA VAL A 53 -6.62 12.98 -17.47
C VAL A 53 -5.93 13.20 -18.80
N ALA A 54 -5.83 14.46 -19.23
CA ALA A 54 -5.06 14.86 -20.39
C ALA A 54 -3.80 15.60 -19.93
N ILE A 55 -2.64 15.17 -20.40
CA ILE A 55 -1.36 15.84 -20.16
C ILE A 55 -0.91 16.41 -21.49
N VAL A 56 -0.92 17.73 -21.60
CA VAL A 56 -0.58 18.48 -22.81
C VAL A 56 0.84 19.01 -22.64
N GLU A 57 1.72 18.67 -23.57
CA GLU A 57 3.14 19.04 -23.51
C GLU A 57 3.48 19.93 -24.70
N ASP A 58 4.24 21.01 -24.47
CA ASP A 58 4.78 21.85 -25.54
C ASP A 58 6.19 21.40 -26.00
N SER A 59 6.75 20.41 -25.31
CA SER A 59 8.07 19.84 -25.54
C SER A 59 7.98 18.31 -25.56
N PRO A 60 8.70 17.60 -26.45
CA PRO A 60 8.74 16.14 -26.44
C PRO A 60 9.22 15.62 -25.08
N SER A 61 8.45 14.73 -24.46
CA SER A 61 8.72 14.22 -23.10
C SER A 61 8.80 15.33 -22.04
N GLY A 62 8.02 16.39 -22.21
CA GLY A 62 8.00 17.55 -21.32
C GLY A 62 7.55 17.22 -19.90
N ALA A 63 6.59 16.31 -19.73
CA ALA A 63 6.17 15.80 -18.43
C ALA A 63 6.87 14.48 -18.13
N GLY A 64 7.76 14.49 -17.13
CA GLY A 64 8.40 13.27 -16.64
C GLY A 64 7.42 12.34 -15.92
N GLU A 65 7.82 11.09 -15.70
CA GLU A 65 6.92 10.06 -15.17
C GLU A 65 6.49 10.33 -13.73
N SER A 66 7.37 10.93 -12.91
CA SER A 66 7.04 11.31 -11.53
C SER A 66 5.94 12.37 -11.51
N LEU A 67 6.01 13.36 -12.41
CA LEU A 67 4.95 14.35 -12.56
C LEU A 67 3.64 13.71 -13.05
N ARG A 68 3.71 12.79 -14.02
CA ARG A 68 2.52 12.06 -14.53
C ARG A 68 1.84 11.26 -13.42
N SER A 69 2.61 10.53 -12.63
CA SER A 69 2.17 9.79 -11.44
C SER A 69 1.50 10.73 -10.43
N SER A 70 2.15 11.86 -10.16
CA SER A 70 1.66 12.88 -9.23
C SER A 70 0.33 13.49 -9.67
N ILE A 71 0.10 13.69 -10.97
CA ILE A 71 -1.19 14.18 -11.49
C ILE A 71 -2.31 13.16 -11.20
N TRP A 72 -2.07 11.87 -11.42
CA TRP A 72 -3.04 10.82 -11.13
C TRP A 72 -3.30 10.67 -9.62
N GLN A 73 -2.25 10.67 -8.80
CA GLN A 73 -2.39 10.67 -7.34
C GLN A 73 -3.14 11.91 -6.85
N ALA A 74 -2.85 13.09 -7.39
CA ALA A 74 -3.55 14.33 -7.05
C ALA A 74 -5.04 14.26 -7.37
N CYS A 75 -5.41 13.71 -8.54
CA CYS A 75 -6.81 13.44 -8.88
C CYS A 75 -7.47 12.52 -7.85
N MET A 76 -6.78 11.45 -7.47
CA MET A 76 -7.29 10.48 -6.51
C MET A 76 -7.50 11.11 -5.13
N VAL A 77 -6.48 11.75 -4.56
CA VAL A 77 -6.54 12.32 -3.20
C VAL A 77 -7.59 13.43 -3.11
N ALA A 78 -7.70 14.28 -4.14
CA ALA A 78 -8.76 15.30 -4.19
C ALA A 78 -10.16 14.67 -4.22
N ALA A 79 -10.33 13.55 -4.92
CA ALA A 79 -11.58 12.83 -4.99
C ALA A 79 -11.93 12.11 -3.67
N LEU A 80 -10.95 11.46 -3.04
CA LEU A 80 -11.10 10.80 -1.73
C LEU A 80 -11.50 11.79 -0.64
N SER A 81 -11.00 13.03 -0.70
CA SER A 81 -11.39 14.13 0.20
C SER A 81 -12.87 14.51 0.11
N ARG A 82 -13.60 14.02 -0.90
CA ARG A 82 -15.02 14.27 -1.15
C ARG A 82 -15.88 13.00 -1.20
N ALA A 83 -15.28 11.82 -1.00
CA ALA A 83 -15.88 10.54 -1.34
C ALA A 83 -16.47 10.50 -2.77
N ASP A 84 -15.79 11.17 -3.71
CA ASP A 84 -16.17 11.29 -5.12
C ASP A 84 -15.38 10.27 -5.96
N ASP A 85 -15.98 9.63 -6.96
CA ASP A 85 -15.29 8.72 -7.88
C ASP A 85 -14.95 9.36 -9.23
N MET A 86 -15.05 10.68 -9.32
CA MET A 86 -14.61 11.47 -10.47
C MET A 86 -15.33 11.16 -11.79
N ARG A 87 -16.53 10.56 -11.72
CA ARG A 87 -17.37 10.39 -12.90
C ARG A 87 -17.66 11.72 -13.60
N GLY A 88 -17.55 11.69 -14.92
CA GLY A 88 -17.74 12.84 -15.79
C GLY A 88 -16.68 13.93 -15.63
N VAL A 89 -15.62 13.70 -14.84
CA VAL A 89 -14.55 14.69 -14.63
C VAL A 89 -13.47 14.55 -15.69
N LYS A 90 -13.04 15.70 -16.22
CA LYS A 90 -11.85 15.82 -17.05
C LYS A 90 -10.87 16.76 -16.37
N VAL A 91 -9.63 16.33 -16.23
CA VAL A 91 -8.51 17.13 -15.74
C VAL A 91 -7.49 17.25 -16.88
N GLU A 92 -7.30 18.45 -17.40
CA GLU A 92 -6.29 18.75 -18.39
C GLU A 92 -5.15 19.53 -17.71
N VAL A 93 -3.91 19.07 -17.88
CA VAL A 93 -2.72 19.71 -17.33
C VAL A 93 -1.78 20.01 -18.49
N THR A 94 -1.54 21.30 -18.75
CA THR A 94 -0.53 21.75 -19.70
C THR A 94 0.79 21.98 -18.97
N VAL A 95 1.81 21.24 -19.40
CA VAL A 95 3.16 21.26 -18.82
C VAL A 95 4.10 22.01 -19.78
N PRO A 96 4.67 23.15 -19.35
CA PRO A 96 5.63 23.87 -20.16
C PRO A 96 7.03 23.28 -20.03
N GLY A 97 7.78 23.25 -21.13
CA GLY A 97 9.17 22.80 -21.17
C GLY A 97 9.33 21.35 -20.68
N THR A 98 10.44 21.08 -20.00
CA THR A 98 10.70 19.81 -19.33
C THR A 98 10.59 19.98 -17.82
N THR A 99 9.58 19.33 -17.22
CA THR A 99 9.28 19.36 -15.79
C THR A 99 9.07 17.95 -15.28
N ASP A 100 9.75 17.61 -14.17
CA ASP A 100 9.52 16.36 -13.45
C ASP A 100 9.68 16.56 -11.94
N GLY A 101 9.16 15.60 -11.18
CA GLY A 101 9.33 15.51 -9.75
C GLY A 101 8.01 15.46 -8.97
N PRO A 102 7.95 14.69 -7.87
CA PRO A 102 6.71 14.45 -7.14
C PRO A 102 6.25 15.63 -6.28
N SER A 103 7.14 16.60 -6.01
CA SER A 103 6.91 17.69 -5.07
C SER A 103 5.84 18.72 -5.47
N CYS A 104 5.26 18.58 -6.66
CA CYS A 104 4.14 19.39 -7.15
C CYS A 104 2.78 18.75 -6.88
N GLY A 105 2.75 17.48 -6.45
CA GLY A 105 1.52 16.70 -6.29
C GLY A 105 0.51 17.37 -5.36
N ALA A 106 0.94 17.96 -4.24
CA ALA A 106 0.03 18.61 -3.32
C ALA A 106 -0.58 19.90 -3.89
N ALA A 107 0.17 20.68 -4.68
CA ALA A 107 -0.33 21.87 -5.35
C ALA A 107 -1.37 21.53 -6.43
N ILE A 108 -1.12 20.45 -7.19
CA ILE A 108 -2.04 19.92 -8.21
C ILE A 108 -3.32 19.41 -7.53
N ALA A 109 -3.19 18.67 -6.43
CA ALA A 109 -4.33 18.15 -5.67
C ALA A 109 -5.20 19.29 -5.11
N LEU A 110 -4.57 20.35 -4.60
CA LEU A 110 -5.26 21.54 -4.09
C LEU A 110 -6.06 22.25 -5.20
N ALA A 111 -5.49 22.36 -6.39
CA ALA A 111 -6.19 22.92 -7.55
C ALA A 111 -7.36 22.06 -8.01
N ILE A 112 -7.19 20.74 -8.05
CA ILE A 112 -8.27 19.81 -8.39
C ILE A 112 -9.40 19.91 -7.36
N LEU A 113 -9.08 19.85 -6.07
CA LEU A 113 -10.08 19.95 -4.99
C LEU A 113 -10.84 21.28 -5.07
N SER A 114 -10.14 22.40 -5.28
CA SER A 114 -10.76 23.71 -5.47
C SER A 114 -11.67 23.76 -6.71
N GLY A 115 -11.25 23.12 -7.80
CA GLY A 115 -12.05 22.96 -9.02
C GLY A 115 -13.32 22.16 -8.80
N LEU A 116 -13.22 21.04 -8.07
CA LEU A 116 -14.36 20.21 -7.70
C LEU A 116 -15.37 20.95 -6.81
N ASP A 117 -14.91 21.94 -6.04
CA ASP A 117 -15.77 22.83 -5.25
C ASP A 117 -16.26 24.08 -6.00
N GLY A 118 -15.84 24.27 -7.25
CA GLY A 118 -16.14 25.49 -8.00
C GLY A 118 -15.52 26.75 -7.38
N ARG A 119 -14.49 26.63 -6.54
CA ARG A 119 -13.80 27.76 -5.90
C ARG A 119 -12.62 28.25 -6.73
N ASP A 120 -12.40 29.55 -6.74
CA ASP A 120 -11.20 30.10 -7.37
C ASP A 120 -9.99 29.96 -6.45
N LEU A 121 -8.84 29.67 -7.03
CA LEU A 121 -7.57 29.74 -6.32
C LEU A 121 -7.02 31.16 -6.40
N PRO A 122 -6.35 31.65 -5.36
CA PRO A 122 -5.66 32.91 -5.44
C PRO A 122 -4.48 32.85 -6.42
N ALA A 123 -4.11 33.99 -6.99
CA ALA A 123 -3.02 34.08 -7.97
C ALA A 123 -1.62 34.18 -7.34
N ASP A 124 -1.52 34.38 -6.02
CA ASP A 124 -0.31 34.77 -5.30
C ASP A 124 0.17 33.74 -4.26
N PHE A 125 -0.07 32.46 -4.52
CA PHE A 125 0.41 31.37 -3.65
C PHE A 125 1.37 30.46 -4.37
N ALA A 126 2.28 29.85 -3.62
CA ALA A 126 3.06 28.70 -4.05
C ALA A 126 2.96 27.58 -3.02
N MET A 127 3.17 26.35 -3.46
CA MET A 127 3.11 25.17 -2.61
C MET A 127 4.15 24.16 -3.05
N THR A 128 4.80 23.49 -2.10
CA THR A 128 5.65 22.33 -2.37
C THR A 128 5.33 21.21 -1.40
N GLY A 129 5.35 19.97 -1.88
CA GLY A 129 4.94 18.78 -1.14
C GLY A 129 4.58 17.63 -2.07
N THR A 130 5.20 16.46 -1.88
CA THR A 130 4.65 15.23 -2.45
C THR A 130 3.32 14.93 -1.76
N ILE A 131 2.31 14.50 -2.52
CA ILE A 131 1.01 14.11 -1.94
C ILE A 131 0.99 12.61 -1.67
N MET A 132 0.74 12.21 -0.42
CA MET A 132 0.61 10.81 -0.02
C MET A 132 -0.82 10.29 -0.32
N PRO A 133 -1.04 8.97 -0.43
CA PRO A 133 -2.36 8.40 -0.78
C PRO A 133 -3.49 8.78 0.17
N ASP A 134 -3.18 9.04 1.44
CA ASP A 134 -4.14 9.47 2.46
C ASP A 134 -4.33 11.01 2.53
N GLY A 135 -3.66 11.75 1.66
CA GLY A 135 -3.69 13.21 1.60
C GLY A 135 -2.67 13.92 2.47
N THR A 136 -1.84 13.20 3.21
CA THR A 136 -0.71 13.78 3.95
C THR A 136 0.30 14.38 2.98
N ILE A 137 0.90 15.51 3.36
CA ILE A 137 1.94 16.17 2.58
C ILE A 137 3.31 15.60 3.02
N GLY A 138 3.97 14.91 2.10
CA GLY A 138 5.23 14.20 2.29
C GLY A 138 6.47 15.02 1.98
N ARG A 139 7.54 14.33 1.58
CA ARG A 139 8.89 14.90 1.47
C ARG A 139 8.97 16.04 0.46
N VAL A 140 9.84 16.98 0.79
CA VAL A 140 10.40 17.97 -0.13
C VAL A 140 11.87 18.18 0.15
N GLY A 141 12.58 18.76 -0.82
CA GLY A 141 13.93 19.28 -0.64
C GLY A 141 14.14 20.59 -1.39
N ALA A 142 15.26 21.25 -1.10
CA ALA A 142 15.68 22.53 -1.65
C ALA A 142 14.63 23.64 -1.45
N VAL A 143 13.95 23.63 -0.29
CA VAL A 143 12.88 24.60 0.02
C VAL A 143 13.42 26.03 0.06
N PRO A 144 14.61 26.37 0.62
CA PRO A 144 15.14 27.73 0.54
C PRO A 144 15.24 28.28 -0.88
N ALA A 145 15.75 27.48 -1.83
CA ALA A 145 15.86 27.87 -3.23
C ALA A 145 14.48 28.03 -3.89
N LYS A 146 13.55 27.10 -3.62
CA LYS A 146 12.15 27.18 -4.07
C LYS A 146 11.42 28.41 -3.52
N MET A 147 11.67 28.78 -2.27
CA MET A 147 11.09 29.99 -1.65
C MET A 147 11.61 31.26 -2.31
N ARG A 148 12.92 31.33 -2.61
CA ARG A 148 13.50 32.45 -3.37
C ARG A 148 12.89 32.55 -4.77
N ALA A 149 12.68 31.42 -5.44
CA ALA A 149 11.99 31.38 -6.73
C ALA A 149 10.52 31.85 -6.62
N ALA A 150 9.77 31.37 -5.62
CA ALA A 150 8.41 31.81 -5.34
C ALA A 150 8.32 33.34 -5.15
N ALA A 151 9.24 33.92 -4.37
CA ALA A 151 9.33 35.35 -4.14
C ALA A 151 9.67 36.13 -5.42
N ALA A 152 10.60 35.64 -6.24
CA ALA A 152 10.92 36.21 -7.54
C ALA A 152 9.72 36.18 -8.50
N GLY A 153 8.91 35.13 -8.43
CA GLY A 153 7.61 35.01 -9.09
C GLY A 153 6.49 35.85 -8.47
N LYS A 154 6.80 36.71 -7.48
CA LYS A 154 5.87 37.60 -6.78
C LYS A 154 4.79 36.90 -5.96
N MET A 155 5.01 35.63 -5.59
CA MET A 155 4.12 34.92 -4.68
C MET A 155 4.17 35.57 -3.29
N LYS A 156 3.02 35.59 -2.60
CA LYS A 156 2.82 36.20 -1.29
C LYS A 156 2.55 35.20 -0.20
N ARG A 157 2.20 33.97 -0.56
CA ARG A 157 1.95 32.86 0.36
C ARG A 157 2.74 31.65 -0.08
N ILE A 158 3.33 30.95 0.89
CA ILE A 158 4.03 29.69 0.63
C ILE A 158 3.54 28.61 1.58
N LEU A 159 2.98 27.55 1.00
CA LEU A 159 2.56 26.36 1.71
C LEU A 159 3.70 25.33 1.67
N VAL A 160 4.11 24.88 2.85
CA VAL A 160 5.21 23.91 3.01
C VAL A 160 4.80 22.81 4.00
N PRO A 161 5.39 21.61 3.90
CA PRO A 161 5.03 20.51 4.77
C PRO A 161 5.26 20.86 6.24
N ALA A 162 4.27 20.58 7.10
CA ALA A 162 4.27 21.04 8.50
C ALA A 162 5.43 20.48 9.34
N TYR A 163 5.98 19.32 8.98
CA TYR A 163 7.12 18.73 9.68
C TYR A 163 8.45 19.49 9.44
N LEU A 164 8.50 20.39 8.45
CA LEU A 164 9.73 21.06 8.01
C LEU A 164 9.80 22.52 8.48
N ARG A 165 10.62 22.78 9.50
CA ARG A 165 10.90 24.14 10.02
C ARG A 165 12.25 24.68 9.55
N PHE A 166 13.26 23.83 9.57
CA PHE A 166 14.63 24.14 9.19
C PHE A 166 15.04 23.24 8.04
N GLU A 167 15.80 23.78 7.10
CA GLU A 167 16.48 22.99 6.07
C GLU A 167 17.86 23.59 5.81
N THR A 168 18.83 22.73 5.53
CA THR A 168 20.16 23.16 5.08
C THR A 168 20.06 23.76 3.67
N ASP A 169 20.40 25.02 3.55
CA ASP A 169 20.46 25.72 2.26
C ASP A 169 21.70 25.30 1.49
N ALA A 170 21.51 24.69 0.31
CA ALA A 170 22.61 24.17 -0.50
C ALA A 170 23.56 25.25 -1.02
N GLU A 171 23.09 26.51 -1.10
CA GLU A 171 23.90 27.66 -1.52
C GLU A 171 24.84 28.13 -0.40
N SER A 172 24.32 28.33 0.82
CA SER A 172 25.11 28.83 1.95
C SER A 172 25.72 27.75 2.85
N ALA A 173 25.31 26.49 2.69
CA ALA A 173 25.64 25.35 3.55
C ALA A 173 25.28 25.57 5.04
N LYS A 174 24.23 26.35 5.30
CA LYS A 174 23.73 26.65 6.65
C LYS A 174 22.28 26.21 6.79
N ASP A 175 21.91 25.84 8.01
CA ASP A 175 20.50 25.61 8.33
C ASP A 175 19.76 26.94 8.37
N VAL A 176 18.66 27.00 7.62
CA VAL A 176 17.83 28.19 7.47
C VAL A 176 16.45 27.93 8.10
N ASP A 177 16.01 28.86 8.95
CA ASP A 177 14.62 28.89 9.43
C ASP A 177 13.70 29.32 8.28
N LEU A 178 12.85 28.41 7.82
CA LEU A 178 12.02 28.65 6.64
C LEU A 178 10.97 29.76 6.87
N LYS A 179 10.48 29.97 8.09
CA LYS A 179 9.52 31.06 8.36
C LYS A 179 10.23 32.42 8.39
N GLU A 180 11.43 32.49 8.96
CA GLU A 180 12.21 33.73 8.92
C GLU A 180 12.57 34.08 7.47
N LEU A 181 12.98 33.08 6.67
CA LEU A 181 13.21 33.26 5.26
C LEU A 181 11.96 33.76 4.53
N ALA A 182 10.79 33.14 4.74
CA ALA A 182 9.53 33.61 4.17
C ALA A 182 9.26 35.09 4.51
N GLY A 183 9.42 35.45 5.79
CA GLY A 183 9.25 36.83 6.25
C GLY A 183 10.20 37.81 5.56
N SER A 184 11.48 37.44 5.42
CA SER A 184 12.49 38.24 4.72
C SER A 184 12.19 38.42 3.22
N LEU A 185 11.50 37.44 2.62
CA LEU A 185 11.06 37.44 1.23
C LEU A 185 9.69 38.09 1.03
N GLY A 186 9.05 38.59 2.10
CA GLY A 186 7.73 39.21 2.04
C GLY A 186 6.60 38.22 1.73
N MET A 187 6.74 36.97 2.16
CA MET A 187 5.74 35.91 2.04
C MET A 187 5.20 35.49 3.41
N GLU A 188 3.91 35.14 3.44
CA GLU A 188 3.29 34.44 4.57
C GLU A 188 3.67 32.95 4.52
N PHE A 189 4.17 32.45 5.64
CA PHE A 189 4.56 31.05 5.82
C PHE A 189 3.39 30.22 6.34
N LEU A 190 2.95 29.23 5.58
CA LEU A 190 1.81 28.35 5.90
C LEU A 190 2.29 26.88 6.01
N PRO A 191 2.59 26.40 7.23
CA PRO A 191 2.89 24.99 7.45
C PRO A 191 1.60 24.17 7.35
N VAL A 192 1.59 23.15 6.48
CA VAL A 192 0.39 22.35 6.19
C VAL A 192 0.69 20.86 6.29
N GLU A 193 -0.18 20.13 6.98
CA GLU A 193 0.00 18.71 7.25
C GLU A 193 -0.56 17.83 6.12
N ASN A 194 -1.72 18.22 5.59
CA ASN A 194 -2.45 17.46 4.60
C ASN A 194 -3.16 18.40 3.60
N LEU A 195 -3.73 17.80 2.55
CA LEU A 195 -4.46 18.51 1.49
C LEU A 195 -5.60 19.38 2.05
N GLU A 196 -6.26 18.91 3.09
CA GLU A 196 -7.46 19.52 3.63
C GLU A 196 -7.12 20.79 4.44
N GLN A 197 -6.06 20.75 5.25
CA GLN A 197 -5.50 21.94 5.87
C GLN A 197 -5.02 22.95 4.81
N ALA A 198 -4.29 22.48 3.79
CA ALA A 198 -3.85 23.34 2.69
C ALA A 198 -5.03 24.04 1.98
N TYR A 199 -6.11 23.30 1.76
CA TYR A 199 -7.34 23.84 1.19
C TYR A 199 -7.99 24.89 2.11
N ARG A 200 -8.10 24.63 3.41
CA ARG A 200 -8.68 25.61 4.33
C ARG A 200 -7.84 26.88 4.43
N ASP A 201 -6.53 26.73 4.58
CA ASP A 201 -5.61 27.85 4.75
C ASP A 201 -5.60 28.74 3.50
N ILE A 202 -5.59 28.15 2.30
CA ILE A 202 -5.58 28.93 1.06
C ILE A 202 -6.89 29.71 0.85
N HIS A 203 -8.02 29.11 1.23
CA HIS A 203 -9.37 29.68 1.11
C HIS A 203 -9.79 30.49 2.35
N ARG A 204 -8.91 30.65 3.35
CA ARG A 204 -9.18 31.33 4.64
C ARG A 204 -10.45 30.80 5.33
N LEU A 205 -10.67 29.50 5.23
CA LEU A 205 -11.78 28.83 5.91
C LEU A 205 -11.42 28.61 7.38
N PRO A 206 -12.42 28.61 8.29
CA PRO A 206 -12.17 28.25 9.67
C PRO A 206 -11.57 26.83 9.73
N PRO A 207 -10.76 26.53 10.77
CA PRO A 207 -10.32 25.17 11.02
C PRO A 207 -11.50 24.21 10.99
N ALA A 208 -11.26 22.99 10.52
CA ALA A 208 -12.24 21.94 10.64
C ALA A 208 -12.72 21.86 12.09
N ALA A 209 -14.04 21.77 12.30
CA ALA A 209 -14.53 21.43 13.62
C ALA A 209 -13.90 20.10 14.01
N ALA A 210 -13.17 20.06 15.13
CA ALA A 210 -12.65 18.81 15.66
C ALA A 210 -13.85 17.95 16.03
N VAL A 211 -14.20 17.00 15.16
CA VAL A 211 -15.25 16.04 15.48
C VAL A 211 -14.58 14.88 16.20
N PRO A 212 -14.85 14.70 17.51
CA PRO A 212 -14.28 13.63 18.28
C PRO A 212 -14.55 12.30 17.57
N LEU A 213 -13.51 11.49 17.38
CA LEU A 213 -13.72 10.12 16.92
C LEU A 213 -14.64 9.44 17.95
N PRO A 214 -15.77 8.84 17.53
CA PRO A 214 -16.64 8.14 18.46
C PRO A 214 -15.83 7.13 19.27
N ARG A 215 -16.10 7.01 20.58
CA ARG A 215 -15.54 5.89 21.34
C ARG A 215 -16.08 4.59 20.73
N GLY A 216 -15.21 3.60 20.59
CA GLY A 216 -15.61 2.31 20.04
C GLY A 216 -15.79 2.26 18.52
N VAL A 217 -15.17 3.18 17.75
CA VAL A 217 -15.16 3.12 16.27
C VAL A 217 -14.64 1.78 15.72
N LEU A 218 -13.83 1.06 16.48
CA LEU A 218 -13.31 -0.26 16.11
C LEU A 218 -14.08 -1.41 16.79
N ASP A 219 -15.04 -1.11 17.67
CA ASP A 219 -15.75 -2.14 18.44
C ASP A 219 -16.66 -2.98 17.54
N LEU A 220 -16.65 -4.28 17.76
CA LEU A 220 -17.44 -5.22 16.99
C LEU A 220 -18.82 -5.45 17.62
N PRO A 221 -19.85 -5.84 16.84
CA PRO A 221 -21.09 -6.33 17.42
C PRO A 221 -20.83 -7.52 18.36
N ALA A 222 -21.51 -7.58 19.50
CA ALA A 222 -21.31 -8.65 20.50
C ALA A 222 -21.45 -10.07 19.92
N THR A 223 -22.36 -10.25 18.96
CA THR A 223 -22.54 -11.52 18.22
C THR A 223 -21.31 -11.89 17.39
N THR A 224 -20.70 -10.91 16.74
CA THR A 224 -19.49 -11.07 15.93
C THR A 224 -18.29 -11.34 16.83
N GLU A 225 -18.15 -10.62 17.95
CA GLU A 225 -17.11 -10.91 18.94
C GLU A 225 -17.19 -12.35 19.48
N ALA A 226 -18.39 -12.80 19.85
CA ALA A 226 -18.59 -14.14 20.37
C ALA A 226 -18.21 -15.21 19.34
N ALA A 227 -18.57 -15.00 18.07
CA ALA A 227 -18.17 -15.89 16.97
C ALA A 227 -16.65 -15.93 16.78
N ILE A 228 -15.99 -14.76 16.82
CA ILE A 228 -14.54 -14.63 16.70
C ILE A 228 -13.82 -15.32 17.86
N LYS A 229 -14.24 -15.11 19.12
CA LYS A 229 -13.63 -15.74 20.30
C LYS A 229 -13.77 -17.27 20.27
N LYS A 230 -14.93 -17.76 19.84
CA LYS A 230 -15.17 -19.20 19.66
C LYS A 230 -14.24 -19.76 18.59
N GLU A 231 -14.14 -19.09 17.45
CA GLU A 231 -13.26 -19.50 16.37
C GLU A 231 -11.80 -19.50 16.81
N TYR A 232 -11.36 -18.45 17.49
CA TYR A 232 -9.98 -18.34 17.97
C TYR A 232 -9.59 -19.55 18.83
N THR A 233 -10.46 -19.93 19.76
CA THR A 233 -10.22 -21.07 20.65
C THR A 233 -10.11 -22.38 19.86
N ARG A 234 -11.01 -22.56 18.89
CA ARG A 234 -11.04 -23.72 17.98
C ARG A 234 -9.78 -23.79 17.11
N ALA A 235 -9.36 -22.68 16.52
CA ALA A 235 -8.17 -22.58 15.66
C ALA A 235 -6.89 -22.83 16.45
N MET A 236 -6.77 -22.23 17.64
CA MET A 236 -5.60 -22.39 18.50
C MET A 236 -5.42 -23.85 18.92
N ALA A 237 -6.50 -24.50 19.37
CA ALA A 237 -6.47 -25.92 19.71
C ALA A 237 -6.10 -26.78 18.50
N ALA A 238 -6.69 -26.50 17.32
CA ALA A 238 -6.36 -27.22 16.10
C ALA A 238 -4.89 -27.05 15.68
N ALA A 239 -4.33 -25.84 15.81
CA ALA A 239 -2.91 -25.57 15.55
C ALA A 239 -2.02 -26.34 16.51
N ASP A 240 -2.33 -26.32 17.81
CA ASP A 240 -1.57 -27.04 18.85
C ASP A 240 -1.65 -28.58 18.63
N ASP A 241 -2.81 -29.12 18.26
CA ASP A 241 -3.01 -30.54 17.96
C ASP A 241 -2.23 -30.97 16.70
N VAL A 242 -2.29 -30.18 15.63
CA VAL A 242 -1.54 -30.45 14.40
C VAL A 242 -0.04 -30.38 14.65
N ALA A 243 0.42 -29.36 15.37
CA ALA A 243 1.81 -29.27 15.80
C ALA A 243 2.18 -30.51 16.64
N ALA A 244 1.36 -30.91 17.61
CA ALA A 244 1.64 -32.08 18.46
C ALA A 244 1.85 -33.39 17.66
N GLY A 245 1.23 -33.51 16.48
CA GLY A 245 1.39 -34.65 15.57
C GLY A 245 2.76 -34.75 14.89
N ILE A 246 3.52 -33.66 14.80
CA ILE A 246 4.91 -33.67 14.29
C ILE A 246 5.85 -34.08 15.44
N PRO A 247 6.81 -35.01 15.25
CA PRO A 247 7.76 -35.38 16.31
C PRO A 247 8.48 -34.18 16.91
N LYS A 248 8.71 -34.19 18.23
CA LYS A 248 9.25 -33.05 18.97
C LYS A 248 10.57 -32.51 18.37
N GLU A 249 11.51 -33.40 18.09
CA GLU A 249 12.82 -33.03 17.51
C GLU A 249 12.67 -32.34 16.15
N GLU A 250 11.72 -32.80 15.33
CA GLU A 250 11.46 -32.22 14.02
C GLU A 250 10.79 -30.86 14.14
N ARG A 251 9.86 -30.69 15.09
CA ARG A 251 9.31 -29.36 15.39
C ARG A 251 10.37 -28.38 15.84
N GLU A 252 11.30 -28.82 16.67
CA GLU A 252 12.40 -27.97 17.12
C GLU A 252 13.29 -27.54 15.95
N LYS A 253 13.56 -28.44 14.98
CA LYS A 253 14.26 -28.07 13.73
C LYS A 253 13.50 -27.05 12.90
N LEU A 254 12.18 -27.23 12.71
CA LEU A 254 11.35 -26.26 11.99
C LEU A 254 11.44 -24.86 12.63
N LEU A 255 11.45 -24.79 13.96
CA LEU A 255 11.52 -23.54 14.70
C LEU A 255 12.93 -22.94 14.80
N GLN A 256 13.97 -23.66 14.37
CA GLN A 256 15.34 -23.12 14.24
C GLN A 256 15.53 -22.36 12.92
N ASP A 257 14.76 -22.68 11.88
CA ASP A 257 14.71 -21.88 10.66
C ASP A 257 13.97 -20.56 10.94
N ALA A 258 14.64 -19.43 10.73
CA ALA A 258 14.11 -18.10 11.07
C ALA A 258 12.85 -17.74 10.27
N PHE A 259 12.75 -18.17 9.02
CA PHE A 259 11.59 -17.93 8.17
C PHE A 259 10.40 -18.78 8.66
N LEU A 260 10.61 -20.08 8.88
CA LEU A 260 9.57 -20.97 9.39
C LEU A 260 9.12 -20.59 10.80
N ALA A 261 10.04 -20.19 11.69
CA ALA A 261 9.71 -19.70 13.01
C ALA A 261 8.77 -18.49 12.97
N THR A 262 8.96 -17.59 11.98
CA THR A 262 8.09 -16.42 11.77
C THR A 262 6.67 -16.84 11.39
N ILE A 263 6.50 -17.76 10.43
CA ILE A 263 5.17 -18.15 9.95
C ILE A 263 4.46 -19.16 10.87
N LEU A 264 5.19 -19.97 11.64
CA LEU A 264 4.62 -20.96 12.57
C LEU A 264 4.40 -20.35 13.95
N ALA A 265 5.49 -20.07 14.68
CA ALA A 265 5.41 -19.56 16.06
C ALA A 265 5.10 -18.06 16.12
N GLY A 266 5.61 -17.27 15.15
CA GLY A 266 5.35 -15.83 15.08
C GLY A 266 3.86 -15.53 14.95
N ASN A 267 3.15 -16.19 14.03
CA ASN A 267 1.68 -16.08 13.92
C ASN A 267 0.96 -16.47 15.22
N GLN A 268 1.38 -17.54 15.90
CA GLN A 268 0.81 -17.93 17.20
C GLN A 268 1.01 -16.85 18.26
N ASN A 269 2.20 -16.26 18.31
CA ASN A 269 2.54 -15.19 19.25
C ASN A 269 1.76 -13.91 18.97
N GLN A 270 1.61 -13.52 17.70
CA GLN A 270 0.81 -12.38 17.28
C GLN A 270 -0.67 -12.59 17.61
N ALA A 271 -1.22 -13.78 17.36
CA ALA A 271 -2.59 -14.12 17.73
C ALA A 271 -2.84 -13.95 19.24
N ARG A 272 -1.92 -14.44 20.08
CA ARG A 272 -2.01 -14.30 21.55
C ARG A 272 -1.87 -12.84 21.99
N ARG A 273 -0.96 -12.07 21.39
CA ARG A 273 -0.79 -10.62 21.67
C ARG A 273 -2.03 -9.83 21.28
N ALA A 274 -2.58 -10.08 20.11
CA ALA A 274 -3.81 -9.48 19.60
C ALA A 274 -4.98 -9.74 20.56
N LEU A 275 -5.20 -11.01 20.94
CA LEU A 275 -6.29 -11.37 21.85
C LEU A 275 -6.15 -10.67 23.21
N ARG A 276 -4.96 -10.68 23.81
CA ARG A 276 -4.70 -9.99 25.10
C ARG A 276 -4.92 -8.49 25.03
N SER A 277 -4.70 -7.89 23.86
CA SER A 277 -4.86 -6.46 23.62
C SER A 277 -6.28 -6.07 23.18
N GLY A 278 -7.22 -7.02 23.12
CA GLY A 278 -8.60 -6.78 22.68
C GLY A 278 -8.78 -6.60 21.18
N LYS A 279 -7.75 -6.88 20.37
CA LYS A 279 -7.76 -6.74 18.91
C LYS A 279 -8.23 -8.03 18.26
N LEU A 280 -9.55 -8.20 18.25
CA LEU A 280 -10.18 -9.49 18.00
C LEU A 280 -10.10 -9.92 16.53
N VAL A 281 -10.14 -8.98 15.58
CA VAL A 281 -10.06 -9.30 14.15
C VAL A 281 -8.64 -9.77 13.81
N ALA A 282 -7.62 -9.05 14.27
CA ALA A 282 -6.23 -9.49 14.16
C ALA A 282 -6.00 -10.84 14.86
N ALA A 283 -6.57 -11.04 16.05
CA ALA A 283 -6.42 -12.31 16.79
C ALA A 283 -6.94 -13.51 15.99
N VAL A 284 -8.13 -13.41 15.41
CA VAL A 284 -8.70 -14.52 14.63
C VAL A 284 -7.99 -14.73 13.30
N THR A 285 -7.55 -13.66 12.63
CA THR A 285 -6.78 -13.76 11.40
C THR A 285 -5.44 -14.45 11.64
N TYR A 286 -4.66 -14.00 12.62
CA TYR A 286 -3.36 -14.58 12.94
C TYR A 286 -3.44 -16.04 13.41
N VAL A 287 -4.46 -16.41 14.19
CA VAL A 287 -4.59 -17.81 14.63
C VAL A 287 -5.04 -18.73 13.49
N GLN A 288 -5.81 -18.23 12.52
CA GLN A 288 -6.14 -18.97 11.30
C GLN A 288 -4.90 -19.16 10.41
N TYR A 289 -4.06 -18.14 10.27
CA TYR A 289 -2.76 -18.28 9.60
C TYR A 289 -1.83 -19.26 10.30
N CYS A 290 -1.78 -19.23 11.64
CA CYS A 290 -1.04 -20.18 12.45
C CYS A 290 -1.51 -21.63 12.18
N GLU A 291 -2.83 -21.87 12.23
CA GLU A 291 -3.41 -23.18 11.95
C GLU A 291 -3.04 -23.70 10.56
N ASP A 292 -3.18 -22.86 9.53
CA ASP A 292 -2.83 -23.26 8.16
C ASP A 292 -1.35 -23.57 8.01
N ALA A 293 -0.49 -22.73 8.60
CA ALA A 293 0.96 -22.91 8.52
C ALA A 293 1.38 -24.23 9.18
N TRP A 294 0.80 -24.58 10.33
CA TRP A 294 1.04 -25.87 10.97
C TRP A 294 0.48 -27.05 10.18
N ARG A 295 -0.71 -26.92 9.57
CA ARG A 295 -1.26 -27.95 8.67
C ARG A 295 -0.37 -28.17 7.46
N ALA A 296 0.14 -27.09 6.88
CA ALA A 296 1.06 -27.13 5.77
C ALA A 296 2.40 -27.79 6.15
N ALA A 297 2.96 -27.42 7.30
CA ALA A 297 4.17 -28.05 7.85
C ALA A 297 3.98 -29.55 8.08
N ALA A 298 2.84 -29.96 8.64
CA ALA A 298 2.54 -31.38 8.84
C ALA A 298 2.42 -32.16 7.51
N LYS A 299 1.80 -31.56 6.48
CA LYS A 299 1.71 -32.18 5.14
C LYS A 299 3.07 -32.29 4.46
N ALA A 300 3.88 -31.23 4.51
CA ALA A 300 5.24 -31.26 3.98
C ALA A 300 6.10 -32.29 4.72
N TRP A 301 5.94 -32.39 6.04
CA TRP A 301 6.61 -33.40 6.86
C TRP A 301 6.26 -34.84 6.45
N GLU A 302 4.99 -35.15 6.20
CA GLU A 302 4.62 -36.48 5.72
C GLU A 302 5.18 -36.80 4.33
N VAL A 303 5.37 -35.78 3.47
CA VAL A 303 6.06 -35.95 2.19
C VAL A 303 7.53 -36.32 2.40
N ILE A 304 8.28 -35.54 3.19
CA ILE A 304 9.72 -35.80 3.37
C ILE A 304 9.97 -37.13 4.09
N LYS A 305 9.10 -37.51 5.02
CA LYS A 305 9.13 -38.81 5.72
C LYS A 305 8.90 -40.00 4.80
N ALA A 306 8.13 -39.82 3.73
CA ALA A 306 7.85 -40.88 2.75
C ALA A 306 8.99 -41.06 1.73
N ILE A 307 9.92 -40.12 1.63
CA ILE A 307 11.07 -40.20 0.73
C ILE A 307 12.16 -41.05 1.41
N ASP A 308 12.64 -42.09 0.72
CA ASP A 308 13.85 -42.81 1.15
C ASP A 308 15.08 -41.95 0.86
N LEU A 309 15.48 -41.14 1.85
CA LEU A 309 16.62 -40.23 1.77
C LEU A 309 17.94 -40.92 1.39
N LYS A 310 18.05 -42.25 1.56
CA LYS A 310 19.26 -43.01 1.18
C LYS A 310 19.24 -43.47 -0.27
N GLN A 311 18.05 -43.66 -0.85
CA GLN A 311 17.88 -44.17 -2.21
C GLN A 311 17.53 -43.08 -3.22
N THR A 312 17.07 -41.92 -2.79
CA THR A 312 16.75 -40.78 -3.65
C THR A 312 17.99 -39.90 -3.86
N PRO A 313 18.59 -39.87 -5.06
CA PRO A 313 19.84 -39.12 -5.30
C PRO A 313 19.65 -37.60 -5.27
N ASP A 314 18.45 -37.10 -5.60
CA ASP A 314 18.11 -35.67 -5.62
C ASP A 314 16.78 -35.42 -4.90
N VAL A 315 16.81 -35.49 -3.57
CA VAL A 315 15.62 -35.21 -2.73
C VAL A 315 15.12 -33.78 -2.96
N ALA A 316 16.02 -32.80 -3.11
CA ALA A 316 15.65 -31.41 -3.32
C ALA A 316 14.87 -31.21 -4.63
N GLY A 317 15.29 -31.85 -5.73
CA GLY A 317 14.56 -31.83 -6.99
C GLY A 317 13.19 -32.51 -6.93
N GLU A 318 13.05 -33.58 -6.13
CA GLU A 318 11.75 -34.20 -5.88
C GLU A 318 10.79 -33.27 -5.12
N LEU A 319 11.27 -32.59 -4.07
CA LEU A 319 10.48 -31.60 -3.32
C LEU A 319 10.05 -30.43 -4.21
N ASP A 320 10.98 -29.87 -5.00
CA ASP A 320 10.71 -28.79 -5.96
C ASP A 320 9.62 -29.18 -6.96
N THR A 321 9.67 -30.40 -7.49
CA THR A 321 8.66 -30.92 -8.43
C THR A 321 7.27 -30.98 -7.79
N LYS A 322 7.17 -31.47 -6.54
CA LYS A 322 5.90 -31.54 -5.81
C LYS A 322 5.37 -30.15 -5.46
N ALA A 323 6.24 -29.25 -5.00
CA ALA A 323 5.89 -27.87 -4.68
C ALA A 323 5.34 -27.15 -5.91
N LYS A 324 6.05 -27.20 -7.05
CA LYS A 324 5.60 -26.61 -8.31
C LYS A 324 4.27 -27.18 -8.82
N ALA A 325 4.06 -28.50 -8.68
CA ALA A 325 2.78 -29.11 -9.06
C ALA A 325 1.62 -28.63 -8.18
N LEU A 326 1.84 -28.46 -6.87
CA LEU A 326 0.85 -27.91 -5.94
C LEU A 326 0.56 -26.44 -6.22
N ILE A 327 1.61 -25.65 -6.44
CA ILE A 327 1.50 -24.23 -6.83
C ILE A 327 0.68 -24.16 -8.12
N ALA A 328 1.06 -24.86 -9.19
CA ALA A 328 0.30 -24.84 -10.45
C ALA A 328 -1.19 -25.24 -10.31
N ALA A 329 -1.53 -26.12 -9.36
CA ALA A 329 -2.90 -26.52 -9.07
C ALA A 329 -3.70 -25.50 -8.22
N THR A 330 -3.01 -24.57 -7.56
CA THR A 330 -3.58 -23.55 -6.66
C THR A 330 -3.38 -22.12 -7.19
N SER A 331 -2.48 -21.91 -8.15
CA SER A 331 -1.90 -20.61 -8.54
C SER A 331 -2.72 -19.80 -9.54
N THR A 332 -4.04 -20.00 -9.61
CA THR A 332 -4.87 -19.05 -10.36
C THR A 332 -5.72 -18.23 -9.41
N PRO A 333 -5.20 -17.09 -8.88
CA PRO A 333 -5.94 -16.16 -8.03
C PRO A 333 -7.33 -15.82 -8.57
N TRP A 334 -7.47 -15.72 -9.91
CA TRP A 334 -8.74 -15.49 -10.57
C TRP A 334 -9.79 -16.59 -10.33
N ASN A 335 -9.43 -17.86 -10.47
CA ASN A 335 -10.38 -18.98 -10.31
C ASN A 335 -10.86 -19.09 -8.85
N ILE A 336 -9.95 -18.86 -7.90
CA ILE A 336 -10.25 -18.82 -6.47
C ILE A 336 -11.21 -17.68 -6.18
N LEU A 337 -10.90 -16.48 -6.69
CA LEU A 337 -11.74 -15.31 -6.52
C LEU A 337 -13.14 -15.54 -7.09
N VAL A 338 -13.26 -16.08 -8.31
CA VAL A 338 -14.56 -16.40 -8.94
C VAL A 338 -15.34 -17.41 -8.09
N ALA A 339 -14.69 -18.49 -7.63
CA ALA A 339 -15.35 -19.50 -6.81
C ALA A 339 -15.84 -18.94 -5.47
N ALA A 340 -15.03 -18.11 -4.81
CA ALA A 340 -15.41 -17.45 -3.56
C ALA A 340 -16.50 -16.40 -3.77
N ALA A 341 -16.41 -15.61 -4.85
CA ALA A 341 -17.41 -14.63 -5.25
C ALA A 341 -18.78 -15.25 -5.55
N ARG A 342 -18.86 -16.54 -5.90
CA ARG A 342 -20.16 -17.21 -6.06
C ARG A 342 -20.82 -17.61 -4.72
N LYS A 343 -20.04 -17.75 -3.64
CA LYS A 343 -20.52 -18.28 -2.35
C LYS A 343 -20.86 -17.20 -1.33
N VAL A 344 -20.05 -16.15 -1.25
CA VAL A 344 -20.24 -15.10 -0.24
C VAL A 344 -21.36 -14.13 -0.65
N PRO A 345 -22.02 -13.40 0.26
CA PRO A 345 -22.90 -12.29 -0.09
C PRO A 345 -22.10 -11.04 -0.56
N GLU A 346 -22.78 -9.99 -1.03
CA GLU A 346 -22.10 -8.77 -1.53
C GLU A 346 -21.23 -8.09 -0.44
N THR A 347 -21.71 -8.00 0.80
CA THR A 347 -20.91 -7.48 1.93
C THR A 347 -19.64 -8.29 2.20
N GLY A 348 -19.58 -9.53 1.70
CA GLY A 348 -18.40 -10.40 1.75
C GLY A 348 -17.24 -9.93 0.87
N ASN A 349 -17.46 -9.01 -0.07
CA ASN A 349 -16.41 -8.53 -0.98
C ASN A 349 -15.25 -7.84 -0.24
N GLN A 350 -15.46 -7.37 0.99
CA GLN A 350 -14.39 -6.77 1.80
C GLN A 350 -13.27 -7.78 2.14
N PHE A 351 -13.62 -9.06 2.29
CA PHE A 351 -12.66 -10.14 2.53
C PHE A 351 -12.08 -10.68 1.22
N LEU A 352 -12.89 -10.67 0.14
CA LEU A 352 -12.42 -11.09 -1.18
C LEU A 352 -11.34 -10.17 -1.75
N ALA A 353 -11.25 -8.93 -1.29
CA ALA A 353 -10.29 -7.94 -1.78
C ALA A 353 -8.83 -8.37 -1.62
N GLU A 354 -8.55 -9.28 -0.67
CA GLU A 354 -7.22 -9.83 -0.39
C GLU A 354 -6.86 -11.06 -1.24
N PHE A 355 -7.66 -11.42 -2.26
CA PHE A 355 -7.36 -12.62 -3.07
C PHE A 355 -5.95 -12.60 -3.69
N HIS A 356 -5.35 -11.42 -3.88
CA HIS A 356 -4.01 -11.29 -4.44
C HIS A 356 -2.90 -11.71 -3.46
N GLU A 357 -3.13 -11.67 -2.15
CA GLU A 357 -2.15 -12.05 -1.12
C GLU A 357 -1.65 -13.51 -1.32
N TRP A 358 -2.47 -14.37 -1.93
CA TRP A 358 -2.08 -15.74 -2.31
C TRP A 358 -0.93 -15.78 -3.32
N ALA A 359 -0.91 -14.83 -4.26
CA ALA A 359 0.19 -14.70 -5.22
C ALA A 359 1.49 -14.24 -4.55
N GLY A 360 1.41 -13.61 -3.36
CA GLY A 360 2.57 -13.26 -2.56
C GLY A 360 3.47 -14.45 -2.22
N ILE A 361 2.93 -15.67 -2.20
CA ILE A 361 3.70 -16.92 -1.98
C ILE A 361 4.73 -17.16 -3.08
N GLU A 362 4.41 -16.82 -4.33
CA GLU A 362 5.38 -16.88 -5.44
C GLU A 362 6.49 -15.84 -5.23
N GLY A 363 6.13 -14.65 -4.73
CA GLY A 363 7.10 -13.62 -4.36
C GLY A 363 8.03 -14.05 -3.22
N VAL A 364 7.50 -14.72 -2.20
CA VAL A 364 8.32 -15.31 -1.11
C VAL A 364 9.24 -16.40 -1.65
N THR A 365 8.75 -17.27 -2.51
CA THR A 365 9.56 -18.33 -3.15
C THR A 365 10.72 -17.69 -3.92
N TYR A 366 10.43 -16.70 -4.75
CA TYR A 366 11.43 -15.96 -5.50
C TYR A 366 12.48 -15.29 -4.59
N TYR A 367 12.04 -14.66 -3.50
CA TYR A 367 12.93 -14.08 -2.49
C TYR A 367 13.88 -15.12 -1.88
N LEU A 368 13.35 -16.27 -1.46
CA LEU A 368 14.13 -17.33 -0.83
C LEU A 368 15.12 -17.98 -1.82
N GLU A 369 14.74 -18.17 -3.08
CA GLU A 369 15.65 -18.63 -4.14
C GLU A 369 16.80 -17.64 -4.37
N ALA A 370 16.51 -16.34 -4.40
CA ALA A 370 17.53 -15.30 -4.52
C ALA A 370 18.51 -15.32 -3.33
N ARG A 371 18.01 -15.54 -2.10
CA ARG A 371 18.85 -15.68 -0.90
C ARG A 371 19.72 -16.93 -0.96
N LEU A 372 19.22 -18.05 -1.47
CA LEU A 372 20.01 -19.27 -1.67
C LEU A 372 21.12 -19.06 -2.71
N ALA A 373 20.82 -18.35 -3.80
CA ALA A 373 21.83 -18.01 -4.81
C ALA A 373 22.96 -17.17 -4.20
N SER A 374 22.61 -16.13 -3.43
CA SER A 374 23.58 -15.29 -2.73
C SER A 374 24.40 -16.07 -1.70
N PHE A 375 23.77 -16.95 -0.92
CA PHE A 375 24.47 -17.84 0.01
C PHE A 375 25.45 -18.78 -0.72
N SER A 376 25.06 -19.31 -1.87
CA SER A 376 25.88 -20.22 -2.68
C SER A 376 27.14 -19.52 -3.19
N GLU A 377 27.01 -18.29 -3.70
CA GLU A 377 28.14 -17.47 -4.15
C GLU A 377 29.12 -17.17 -3.00
N GLN A 378 28.59 -16.73 -1.85
CA GLN A 378 29.41 -16.46 -0.65
C GLN A 378 30.15 -17.71 -0.17
N THR A 379 29.46 -18.86 -0.16
CA THR A 379 30.04 -20.14 0.26
C THR A 379 31.14 -20.60 -0.69
N GLN A 380 30.93 -20.45 -2.01
CA GLN A 380 31.94 -20.75 -3.02
C GLN A 380 33.20 -19.90 -2.84
N GLY A 381 33.04 -18.61 -2.51
CA GLY A 381 34.15 -17.68 -2.24
C GLY A 381 34.87 -17.90 -0.91
N SER A 382 34.37 -18.77 -0.02
CA SER A 382 34.98 -19.00 1.30
C SER A 382 36.26 -19.86 1.25
N ASN A 383 37.04 -19.85 2.34
CA ASN A 383 38.23 -20.68 2.50
C ASN A 383 37.94 -22.12 2.99
N ALA A 384 36.68 -22.52 3.06
CA ALA A 384 36.28 -23.88 3.48
C ALA A 384 36.74 -24.94 2.45
N LYS A 385 36.77 -26.22 2.86
CA LYS A 385 37.06 -27.32 1.91
C LYS A 385 35.93 -27.45 0.90
N GLU A 386 36.27 -27.85 -0.33
CA GLU A 386 35.30 -28.01 -1.42
C GLU A 386 34.17 -28.99 -1.10
N GLU A 387 34.47 -30.05 -0.34
CA GLU A 387 33.48 -31.02 0.12
C GLU A 387 32.50 -30.39 1.12
N ASP A 388 33.00 -29.62 2.09
CA ASP A 388 32.20 -28.91 3.09
C ASP A 388 31.29 -27.85 2.42
N LYS A 389 31.82 -27.13 1.40
CA LYS A 389 31.04 -26.17 0.60
C LYS A 389 29.87 -26.84 -0.11
N ARG A 390 30.13 -27.97 -0.78
CA ARG A 390 29.09 -28.73 -1.51
C ARG A 390 28.03 -29.26 -0.56
N ALA A 391 28.44 -29.78 0.60
CA ALA A 391 27.52 -30.26 1.62
C ALA A 391 26.63 -29.12 2.15
N ALA A 392 27.21 -27.97 2.50
CA ALA A 392 26.46 -26.81 3.00
C ALA A 392 25.46 -26.26 1.98
N ILE A 393 25.86 -26.16 0.70
CA ILE A 393 24.95 -25.70 -0.37
C ILE A 393 23.82 -26.72 -0.61
N ALA A 394 24.13 -28.02 -0.58
CA ALA A 394 23.12 -29.07 -0.74
C ALA A 394 22.11 -29.08 0.42
N GLU A 395 22.58 -28.89 1.65
CA GLU A 395 21.73 -28.78 2.84
C GLU A 395 20.83 -27.54 2.78
N ALA A 396 21.39 -26.38 2.47
CA ALA A 396 20.62 -25.14 2.31
C ALA A 396 19.57 -25.25 1.20
N ARG A 397 19.92 -25.90 0.07
CA ARG A 397 18.98 -26.14 -1.02
C ARG A 397 17.85 -27.08 -0.61
N LEU A 398 18.16 -28.14 0.15
CA LEU A 398 17.14 -29.06 0.65
C LEU A 398 16.17 -28.35 1.60
N GLY A 399 16.70 -27.56 2.55
CA GLY A 399 15.90 -26.74 3.46
C GLY A 399 15.00 -25.76 2.72
N LEU A 400 15.52 -25.06 1.72
CA LEU A 400 14.73 -24.17 0.86
C LEU A 400 13.56 -24.89 0.20
N LYS A 401 13.82 -26.01 -0.49
CA LYS A 401 12.77 -26.73 -1.22
C LYS A 401 11.73 -27.37 -0.28
N PHE A 402 12.13 -27.65 0.95
CA PHE A 402 11.18 -28.00 2.00
C PHE A 402 10.31 -26.80 2.42
N ASN A 403 10.90 -25.61 2.59
CA ASN A 403 10.15 -24.38 2.89
C ASN A 403 9.16 -24.02 1.76
N GLU A 404 9.57 -24.14 0.50
CA GLU A 404 8.69 -23.95 -0.66
C GLU A 404 7.52 -24.94 -0.68
N LEU A 405 7.76 -26.20 -0.30
CA LEU A 405 6.70 -27.19 -0.21
C LEU A 405 5.69 -26.83 0.91
N ILE A 406 6.17 -26.34 2.05
CA ILE A 406 5.30 -25.81 3.12
C ILE A 406 4.47 -24.64 2.57
N LEU A 407 5.10 -23.68 1.90
CA LEU A 407 4.41 -22.52 1.32
C LEU A 407 3.35 -22.93 0.29
N ALA A 408 3.65 -23.92 -0.56
CA ALA A 408 2.71 -24.47 -1.53
C ALA A 408 1.48 -25.11 -0.86
N TYR A 409 1.69 -25.90 0.20
CA TYR A 409 0.58 -26.45 0.98
C TYR A 409 -0.19 -25.35 1.72
N TRP A 410 0.50 -24.34 2.23
CA TRP A 410 -0.14 -23.22 2.92
C TRP A 410 -1.07 -22.46 1.97
N SER A 411 -0.60 -22.13 0.76
CA SER A 411 -1.42 -21.54 -0.30
C SER A 411 -2.71 -22.34 -0.53
N ARG A 412 -2.58 -23.67 -0.59
CA ARG A 412 -3.70 -24.58 -0.80
C ARG A 412 -4.70 -24.58 0.35
N GLU A 413 -4.24 -24.78 1.59
CA GLU A 413 -5.13 -24.81 2.76
C GLU A 413 -5.94 -23.52 2.85
N ALA A 414 -5.25 -22.42 2.62
CA ALA A 414 -5.78 -21.11 2.84
C ALA A 414 -6.74 -20.72 1.69
N THR A 415 -6.49 -21.20 0.47
CA THR A 415 -7.43 -21.21 -0.66
C THR A 415 -8.71 -22.00 -0.33
N ASP A 416 -8.57 -23.24 0.14
CA ASP A 416 -9.69 -24.12 0.45
C ASP A 416 -10.57 -23.56 1.59
N ALA A 417 -9.95 -22.88 2.55
CA ALA A 417 -10.62 -22.26 3.70
C ALA A 417 -11.23 -20.87 3.42
N PHE A 418 -10.85 -20.21 2.32
CA PHE A 418 -11.09 -18.78 2.12
C PHE A 418 -12.57 -18.38 2.23
N ALA A 419 -13.47 -19.10 1.53
CA ALA A 419 -14.90 -18.81 1.56
C ALA A 419 -15.50 -19.00 2.97
N ALA A 420 -15.09 -20.05 3.68
CA ALA A 420 -15.57 -20.33 5.02
C ALA A 420 -15.13 -19.26 6.04
N ARG A 421 -13.91 -18.71 5.87
CA ARG A 421 -13.41 -17.59 6.68
C ARG A 421 -14.21 -16.32 6.45
N ALA A 422 -14.43 -15.98 5.19
CA ALA A 422 -15.26 -14.82 4.85
C ALA A 422 -16.67 -14.97 5.44
N GLU A 423 -17.29 -16.15 5.32
CA GLU A 423 -18.60 -16.42 5.92
C GLU A 423 -18.60 -16.28 7.45
N LEU A 424 -17.55 -16.73 8.15
CA LEU A 424 -17.44 -16.57 9.60
C LEU A 424 -17.43 -15.08 9.98
N LEU A 425 -16.57 -14.30 9.34
CA LEU A 425 -16.40 -12.88 9.66
C LEU A 425 -17.63 -12.04 9.26
N LEU A 426 -18.47 -12.56 8.36
CA LEU A 426 -19.77 -11.98 8.00
C LEU A 426 -20.89 -12.24 9.01
N ARG A 427 -20.72 -13.17 9.96
CA ARG A 427 -21.81 -13.53 10.89
C ARG A 427 -22.20 -12.35 11.77
N GLY A 428 -23.49 -12.01 11.73
CA GLY A 428 -24.06 -10.90 12.48
C GLY A 428 -23.81 -9.52 11.86
N LEU A 429 -23.18 -9.45 10.68
CA LEU A 429 -23.01 -8.20 9.96
C LEU A 429 -24.24 -7.87 9.10
N PRO A 430 -24.62 -6.57 8.99
CA PRO A 430 -25.66 -6.13 8.08
C PRO A 430 -25.30 -6.49 6.63
N GLN A 431 -26.28 -6.98 5.88
CA GLN A 431 -26.15 -7.20 4.44
C GLN A 431 -26.44 -5.89 3.71
N MET A 432 -25.51 -5.48 2.86
CA MET A 432 -25.57 -4.24 2.11
C MET A 432 -25.51 -4.51 0.62
N ALA A 433 -26.38 -3.81 -0.11
CA ALA A 433 -26.29 -3.72 -1.55
C ALA A 433 -25.10 -2.83 -1.96
N THR A 434 -24.49 -3.19 -3.07
CA THR A 434 -23.45 -2.42 -3.75
C THR A 434 -24.06 -1.50 -4.81
N ALA A 435 -23.27 -0.53 -5.28
CA ALA A 435 -23.64 0.33 -6.39
C ALA A 435 -24.05 -0.49 -7.62
N ALA A 436 -25.12 -0.07 -8.31
CA ALA A 436 -25.63 -0.75 -9.49
C ALA A 436 -24.57 -0.88 -10.60
N ASP A 437 -23.73 0.14 -10.77
CA ASP A 437 -22.55 0.11 -11.62
C ASP A 437 -21.29 0.51 -10.81
N PRO A 438 -20.43 -0.46 -10.44
CA PRO A 438 -19.18 -0.20 -9.75
C PRO A 438 -18.04 0.21 -10.69
N SER A 439 -18.23 0.13 -12.01
CA SER A 439 -17.14 0.30 -13.00
C SER A 439 -16.40 1.63 -12.88
N PRO A 440 -17.06 2.77 -12.61
CA PRO A 440 -16.35 4.03 -12.50
C PRO A 440 -15.46 4.11 -11.25
N THR A 441 -15.91 3.55 -10.14
CA THR A 441 -15.09 3.44 -8.90
C THR A 441 -13.95 2.45 -9.08
N GLU A 442 -14.20 1.31 -9.75
CA GLU A 442 -13.15 0.34 -10.11
C GLU A 442 -12.08 0.98 -11.00
N ARG A 443 -12.47 1.67 -12.07
CA ARG A 443 -11.56 2.38 -12.97
C ARG A 443 -10.77 3.48 -12.26
N PHE A 444 -11.39 4.18 -11.32
CA PHE A 444 -10.73 5.21 -10.52
C PHE A 444 -9.56 4.63 -9.71
N PHE A 445 -9.80 3.56 -8.94
CA PHE A 445 -8.73 2.92 -8.16
C PHE A 445 -7.71 2.20 -9.05
N TYR A 446 -8.13 1.57 -10.15
CA TYR A 446 -7.21 0.97 -11.13
C TYR A 446 -6.24 2.02 -11.70
N GLY A 447 -6.76 3.17 -12.14
CA GLY A 447 -5.94 4.26 -12.69
C GLY A 447 -4.92 4.79 -11.68
N ALA A 448 -5.36 5.00 -10.42
CA ALA A 448 -4.49 5.46 -9.34
C ALA A 448 -3.39 4.45 -9.01
N TRP A 449 -3.73 3.16 -8.85
CA TRP A 449 -2.76 2.10 -8.61
C TRP A 449 -1.79 1.94 -9.77
N ARG A 450 -2.28 1.88 -11.02
CA ARG A 450 -1.42 1.66 -12.20
C ARG A 450 -0.44 2.81 -12.41
N ALA A 451 -0.86 4.05 -12.15
CA ALA A 451 0.03 5.20 -12.21
C ALA A 451 1.16 5.09 -11.18
N ALA A 452 0.83 4.78 -9.92
CA ALA A 452 1.83 4.61 -8.86
C ALA A 452 2.74 3.40 -9.08
N HIS A 453 2.20 2.29 -9.61
CA HIS A 453 2.97 1.12 -9.98
C HIS A 453 3.98 1.39 -11.10
N ASN A 454 3.54 2.06 -12.17
CA ASN A 454 4.44 2.44 -13.27
C ASN A 454 5.57 3.34 -12.75
N ASP A 455 5.25 4.36 -11.96
CA ASP A 455 6.23 5.28 -11.40
C ASP A 455 7.28 4.58 -10.51
N PHE A 456 6.82 3.63 -9.68
CA PHE A 456 7.73 2.81 -8.90
C PHE A 456 8.68 2.00 -9.81
N GLU A 457 8.16 1.30 -10.81
CA GLU A 457 8.97 0.46 -11.70
C GLU A 457 9.97 1.24 -12.57
N THR A 458 9.64 2.48 -12.93
CA THR A 458 10.42 3.27 -13.89
C THR A 458 11.30 4.32 -13.23
N GLN A 459 10.84 4.98 -12.17
CA GLN A 459 11.57 6.05 -11.49
C GLN A 459 12.30 5.54 -10.24
N THR A 460 11.61 4.80 -9.37
CA THR A 460 12.21 4.34 -8.11
C THR A 460 13.35 3.36 -8.37
N VAL A 461 13.11 2.33 -9.18
CA VAL A 461 14.16 1.34 -9.52
C VAL A 461 15.31 1.99 -10.30
N LYS A 462 15.02 2.95 -11.19
CA LYS A 462 16.05 3.69 -11.94
C LYS A 462 16.91 4.57 -11.04
N ALA A 463 16.32 5.23 -10.04
CA ALA A 463 17.05 6.03 -9.07
C ALA A 463 18.02 5.16 -8.27
N VAL A 464 17.58 4.00 -7.78
CA VAL A 464 18.43 3.03 -7.08
C VAL A 464 19.55 2.52 -7.99
N ALA A 465 19.25 2.19 -9.25
CA ALA A 465 20.25 1.75 -10.22
C ALA A 465 21.33 2.82 -10.47
N ALA A 466 20.92 4.09 -10.60
CA ALA A 466 21.83 5.21 -10.80
C ALA A 466 22.71 5.47 -9.56
N GLU A 467 22.14 5.40 -8.36
CA GLU A 467 22.86 5.56 -7.10
C GLU A 467 23.93 4.47 -6.90
N LEU A 468 23.54 3.21 -7.14
CA LEU A 468 24.43 2.06 -7.00
C LEU A 468 25.36 1.85 -8.20
N LYS A 469 25.18 2.60 -9.29
CA LYS A 469 25.94 2.50 -10.55
C LYS A 469 25.89 1.08 -11.16
N ILE A 470 24.71 0.47 -11.14
CA ILE A 470 24.44 -0.88 -11.67
C ILE A 470 23.32 -0.83 -12.70
N THR A 471 23.05 -1.95 -13.38
CA THR A 471 21.93 -2.02 -14.32
C THR A 471 20.60 -1.96 -13.55
N ARG A 472 19.51 -1.63 -14.25
CA ARG A 472 18.16 -1.65 -13.67
C ARG A 472 17.82 -3.02 -13.08
N ASP A 473 18.15 -4.08 -13.79
CA ASP A 473 17.79 -5.45 -13.39
C ASP A 473 18.63 -5.90 -12.18
N ASP A 474 19.92 -5.53 -12.13
CA ASP A 474 20.76 -5.77 -10.95
C ASP A 474 20.27 -4.97 -9.73
N ALA A 475 19.80 -3.73 -9.94
CA ALA A 475 19.20 -2.92 -8.89
C ALA A 475 17.93 -3.56 -8.34
N LEU A 476 17.02 -3.99 -9.21
CA LEU A 476 15.80 -4.67 -8.80
C LEU A 476 16.11 -5.96 -8.03
N ALA A 477 17.03 -6.78 -8.53
CA ALA A 477 17.48 -7.99 -7.84
C ALA A 477 18.06 -7.69 -6.45
N ARG A 478 18.87 -6.62 -6.34
CA ARG A 478 19.43 -6.17 -5.06
C ARG A 478 18.35 -5.66 -4.10
N MET A 479 17.37 -4.92 -4.61
CA MET A 479 16.24 -4.44 -3.81
C MET A 479 15.44 -5.63 -3.25
N VAL A 480 15.06 -6.58 -4.10
CA VAL A 480 14.36 -7.81 -3.70
C VAL A 480 15.13 -8.59 -2.63
N LEU A 481 16.44 -8.77 -2.81
CA LEU A 481 17.29 -9.48 -1.84
C LEU A 481 17.28 -8.87 -0.43
N ASN A 482 17.00 -7.57 -0.33
CA ASN A 482 16.99 -6.82 0.92
C ASN A 482 15.59 -6.41 1.39
N ASP A 483 14.56 -6.70 0.61
CA ASP A 483 13.17 -6.30 0.87
C ASP A 483 12.22 -7.40 0.38
N ILE A 484 11.81 -8.26 1.31
CA ILE A 484 10.84 -9.33 1.04
C ILE A 484 9.47 -8.77 0.62
N TYR A 485 9.08 -7.58 1.11
CA TYR A 485 7.79 -6.99 0.78
C TYR A 485 7.74 -6.51 -0.67
N LEU A 486 8.88 -6.09 -1.24
CA LEU A 486 8.99 -5.84 -2.67
C LEU A 486 8.77 -7.12 -3.48
N ALA A 487 9.41 -8.22 -3.08
CA ALA A 487 9.25 -9.51 -3.76
C ALA A 487 7.79 -9.98 -3.78
N ILE A 488 7.12 -9.88 -2.61
CA ILE A 488 5.70 -10.17 -2.43
C ILE A 488 4.85 -9.28 -3.34
N TYR A 489 5.06 -7.96 -3.28
CA TYR A 489 4.28 -6.99 -4.05
C TYR A 489 4.37 -7.22 -5.57
N LEU A 490 5.54 -7.55 -6.11
CA LEU A 490 5.70 -7.78 -7.55
C LEU A 490 4.84 -8.96 -8.03
N ALA A 491 4.80 -10.05 -7.27
CA ALA A 491 3.95 -11.21 -7.57
C ALA A 491 2.46 -10.86 -7.45
N GLU A 492 2.08 -10.12 -6.42
CA GLU A 492 0.71 -9.66 -6.23
C GLU A 492 0.23 -8.71 -7.33
N ALA A 493 1.07 -7.75 -7.73
CA ALA A 493 0.76 -6.78 -8.78
C ALA A 493 0.48 -7.48 -10.12
N GLN A 494 1.24 -8.53 -10.42
CA GLN A 494 1.00 -9.36 -11.59
C GLN A 494 -0.37 -10.08 -11.50
N ALA A 495 -0.70 -10.67 -10.35
CA ALA A 495 -2.00 -11.30 -10.14
C ALA A 495 -3.18 -10.32 -10.26
N VAL A 496 -2.99 -9.09 -9.80
CA VAL A 496 -3.97 -7.99 -9.91
C VAL A 496 -4.19 -7.59 -11.37
N GLU A 497 -3.11 -7.49 -12.17
CA GLU A 497 -3.19 -7.26 -13.62
C GLU A 497 -3.92 -8.40 -14.36
N ASP A 498 -3.61 -9.66 -14.01
CA ASP A 498 -4.27 -10.82 -14.59
C ASP A 498 -5.77 -10.83 -14.29
N ALA A 499 -6.15 -10.50 -13.05
CA ALA A 499 -7.55 -10.38 -12.66
C ALA A 499 -8.26 -9.21 -13.38
N HIS A 500 -7.59 -8.07 -13.61
CA HIS A 500 -8.12 -6.97 -14.42
C HIS A 500 -8.45 -7.43 -15.84
N ARG A 501 -7.54 -8.18 -16.48
CA ARG A 501 -7.76 -8.72 -17.83
C ARG A 501 -8.87 -9.78 -17.86
N ALA A 502 -8.98 -10.58 -16.81
CA ALA A 502 -9.94 -11.66 -16.72
C ALA A 502 -11.38 -11.15 -16.47
N VAL A 503 -11.57 -10.14 -15.62
CA VAL A 503 -12.92 -9.59 -15.35
C VAL A 503 -13.56 -8.98 -16.60
N ALA A 504 -12.76 -8.45 -17.52
CA ALA A 504 -13.25 -7.91 -18.79
C ALA A 504 -13.83 -9.00 -19.72
N LYS A 505 -13.51 -10.27 -19.47
CA LYS A 505 -13.93 -11.43 -20.27
C LYS A 505 -15.00 -12.28 -19.58
N GLU A 506 -15.40 -11.94 -18.34
CA GLU A 506 -16.40 -12.69 -17.59
C GLU A 506 -17.79 -12.51 -18.22
N PRO A 507 -18.46 -13.60 -18.67
CA PRO A 507 -19.74 -13.49 -19.36
C PRO A 507 -20.93 -13.23 -18.42
N ASP A 508 -20.85 -13.59 -17.13
CA ASP A 508 -21.96 -13.38 -16.18
C ASP A 508 -21.96 -11.92 -15.67
N PRO A 509 -22.99 -11.11 -15.99
CA PRO A 509 -23.03 -9.70 -15.59
C PRO A 509 -23.15 -9.50 -14.07
N ALA A 510 -23.85 -10.40 -13.36
CA ALA A 510 -24.03 -10.29 -11.92
C ALA A 510 -22.71 -10.62 -11.19
N LEU A 511 -22.02 -11.66 -11.65
CA LEU A 511 -20.70 -12.00 -11.17
C LEU A 511 -19.67 -10.91 -11.52
N THR A 512 -19.70 -10.37 -12.74
CA THR A 512 -18.83 -9.26 -13.17
C THR A 512 -19.00 -8.04 -12.27
N ARG A 513 -20.24 -7.66 -11.94
CA ARG A 513 -20.50 -6.56 -10.99
C ARG A 513 -19.81 -6.81 -9.66
N LYS A 514 -20.00 -8.01 -9.10
CA LYS A 514 -19.40 -8.39 -7.83
C LYS A 514 -17.87 -8.38 -7.86
N LEU A 515 -17.28 -8.92 -8.93
CA LEU A 515 -15.82 -8.94 -9.12
C LEU A 515 -15.25 -7.54 -9.26
N ARG A 516 -15.93 -6.60 -9.92
CA ARG A 516 -15.52 -5.19 -9.99
C ARG A 516 -15.56 -4.50 -8.62
N VAL A 517 -16.54 -4.80 -7.78
CA VAL A 517 -16.59 -4.32 -6.38
C VAL A 517 -15.38 -4.82 -5.59
N THR A 518 -15.01 -6.09 -5.78
CA THR A 518 -13.81 -6.66 -5.16
C THR A 518 -12.54 -6.00 -5.70
N LEU A 519 -12.40 -5.90 -7.02
CA LEU A 519 -11.21 -5.34 -7.67
C LEU A 519 -10.97 -3.87 -7.32
N ALA A 520 -12.03 -3.05 -7.22
CA ALA A 520 -11.90 -1.67 -6.76
C ALA A 520 -11.22 -1.59 -5.38
N GLN A 521 -11.59 -2.47 -4.46
CA GLN A 521 -10.96 -2.56 -3.14
C GLN A 521 -9.55 -3.14 -3.23
N THR A 522 -9.32 -4.17 -4.05
CA THR A 522 -7.99 -4.73 -4.30
C THR A 522 -7.03 -3.66 -4.82
N TYR A 523 -7.42 -2.85 -5.81
CA TYR A 523 -6.60 -1.76 -6.31
C TYR A 523 -6.29 -0.72 -5.23
N ALA A 524 -7.23 -0.43 -4.33
CA ALA A 524 -6.99 0.45 -3.18
C ALA A 524 -5.93 -0.13 -2.23
N LEU A 525 -5.96 -1.45 -1.97
CA LEU A 525 -4.95 -2.15 -1.18
C LEU A 525 -3.59 -2.17 -1.87
N SER A 526 -3.54 -2.52 -3.16
CA SER A 526 -2.31 -2.54 -3.95
C SER A 526 -1.69 -1.15 -4.10
N LEU A 527 -2.51 -0.09 -4.14
CA LEU A 527 -2.04 1.29 -4.10
C LEU A 527 -1.36 1.63 -2.78
N ALA A 528 -1.94 1.24 -1.64
CA ALA A 528 -1.27 1.42 -0.35
C ALA A 528 0.08 0.72 -0.31
N LYS A 529 0.17 -0.53 -0.79
CA LYS A 529 1.42 -1.31 -0.83
C LYS A 529 2.49 -0.63 -1.67
N VAL A 530 2.17 -0.22 -2.90
CA VAL A 530 3.18 0.43 -3.75
C VAL A 530 3.59 1.81 -3.24
N ALA A 531 2.66 2.55 -2.62
CA ALA A 531 3.00 3.81 -1.99
C ALA A 531 3.94 3.61 -0.79
N GLY A 532 3.74 2.55 0.01
CA GLY A 532 4.68 2.17 1.07
C GLY A 532 6.07 1.87 0.52
N LEU A 533 6.16 1.08 -0.55
CA LEU A 533 7.42 0.81 -1.24
C LEU A 533 8.08 2.08 -1.80
N ALA A 534 7.30 2.98 -2.41
CA ALA A 534 7.81 4.27 -2.87
C ALA A 534 8.33 5.12 -1.72
N VAL A 535 7.63 5.17 -0.57
CA VAL A 535 8.14 5.84 0.64
C VAL A 535 9.46 5.24 1.09
N ARG A 536 9.52 3.90 1.23
CA ARG A 536 10.74 3.19 1.62
C ARG A 536 11.90 3.59 0.72
N TRP A 537 11.75 3.39 -0.59
CA TRP A 537 12.85 3.47 -1.54
C TRP A 537 13.16 4.88 -2.05
N SER A 538 12.22 5.82 -1.99
CA SER A 538 12.40 7.17 -2.54
C SER A 538 12.33 8.29 -1.51
N GLU A 539 11.68 8.08 -0.35
CA GLU A 539 11.40 9.19 0.59
C GLU A 539 12.18 9.13 1.90
N LEU A 540 12.74 7.97 2.27
CA LEU A 540 13.34 7.76 3.59
C LEU A 540 14.87 7.73 3.63
N ASP A 541 15.55 8.00 2.52
CA ASP A 541 17.01 7.94 2.38
C ASP A 541 17.57 6.59 2.93
N VAL A 542 17.17 5.48 2.29
CA VAL A 542 17.49 4.11 2.72
C VAL A 542 18.99 3.83 2.64
N GLN A 543 19.52 3.23 3.70
CA GLN A 543 20.88 2.70 3.76
C GLN A 543 20.84 1.20 3.98
N PHE A 544 21.68 0.48 3.24
CA PHE A 544 21.89 -0.96 3.41
C PHE A 544 22.85 -1.21 4.58
N THR A 545 22.42 -2.00 5.56
CA THR A 545 23.27 -2.45 6.67
C THR A 545 23.20 -3.97 6.79
N ASP A 546 24.17 -4.57 7.48
CA ASP A 546 24.16 -6.03 7.76
C ASP A 546 22.94 -6.46 8.58
N ALA A 547 22.33 -5.52 9.33
CA ALA A 547 21.12 -5.73 10.13
C ALA A 547 19.81 -5.45 9.37
N GLY A 548 19.87 -5.11 8.07
CA GLY A 548 18.72 -4.75 7.25
C GLY A 548 18.72 -3.29 6.81
N LEU A 549 17.54 -2.79 6.44
CA LEU A 549 17.37 -1.41 5.97
C LEU A 549 17.35 -0.43 7.14
N LYS A 550 18.11 0.67 7.01
CA LYS A 550 18.07 1.80 7.94
C LYS A 550 17.55 3.05 7.23
N TYR A 551 16.66 3.79 7.89
CA TYR A 551 16.07 5.02 7.34
C TYR A 551 16.82 6.26 7.82
N GLY A 552 17.18 7.15 6.90
CA GLY A 552 17.79 8.44 7.18
C GLY A 552 16.80 9.51 7.67
N ARG A 553 15.49 9.32 7.44
CA ARG A 553 14.43 10.30 7.79
C ARG A 553 13.40 9.77 8.77
N SER A 554 13.83 9.47 9.98
CA SER A 554 12.97 8.89 11.03
C SER A 554 11.82 9.82 11.46
N GLU A 555 12.03 11.13 11.41
CA GLU A 555 11.08 12.18 11.79
C GLU A 555 9.94 12.27 10.78
N LEU A 556 10.26 12.20 9.49
CA LEU A 556 9.26 12.12 8.41
C LEU A 556 8.42 10.86 8.58
N LEU A 557 9.04 9.71 8.81
CA LEU A 557 8.31 8.45 8.99
C LEU A 557 7.38 8.50 10.22
N THR A 558 7.85 9.06 11.34
CA THR A 558 7.06 9.23 12.56
C THR A 558 5.86 10.16 12.34
N TYR A 559 6.07 11.23 11.59
CA TYR A 559 5.02 12.15 11.17
C TYR A 559 3.96 11.43 10.31
N LEU A 560 4.38 10.74 9.24
CA LEU A 560 3.48 9.97 8.37
C LEU A 560 2.68 8.91 9.15
N LEU A 561 3.33 8.18 10.06
CA LEU A 561 2.69 7.14 10.87
C LEU A 561 1.60 7.66 11.78
N THR A 562 1.78 8.86 12.34
CA THR A 562 0.81 9.45 13.25
C THR A 562 -0.44 9.88 12.47
N THR A 563 -0.23 10.63 11.38
CA THR A 563 -1.30 11.11 10.52
C THR A 563 -2.07 9.97 9.84
N ALA A 564 -1.37 8.95 9.34
CA ALA A 564 -2.00 7.80 8.66
C ALA A 564 -2.94 7.03 9.58
N ARG A 565 -2.58 6.85 10.87
CA ARG A 565 -3.46 6.20 11.85
C ARG A 565 -4.73 7.00 12.09
N GLU A 566 -4.60 8.32 12.26
CA GLU A 566 -5.74 9.20 12.49
C GLU A 566 -6.70 9.18 11.29
N HIS A 567 -6.16 9.26 10.08
CA HIS A 567 -6.93 9.14 8.84
C HIS A 567 -7.61 7.77 8.70
N ALA A 568 -6.91 6.67 9.00
CA ALA A 568 -7.49 5.33 8.94
C ALA A 568 -8.71 5.19 9.85
N VAL A 569 -8.58 5.57 11.14
CA VAL A 569 -9.68 5.50 12.11
C VAL A 569 -10.81 6.45 11.73
N ALA A 570 -10.48 7.64 11.20
CA ALA A 570 -11.45 8.61 10.73
C ALA A 570 -12.27 8.12 9.54
N ASN A 571 -11.65 7.43 8.58
CA ASN A 571 -12.32 6.83 7.43
C ASN A 571 -13.19 5.63 7.82
N ILE A 572 -12.71 4.78 8.74
CA ILE A 572 -13.52 3.68 9.28
C ILE A 572 -14.76 4.23 10.00
N ALA A 573 -14.61 5.31 10.78
CA ALA A 573 -15.74 5.94 11.45
C ALA A 573 -16.81 6.40 10.45
N GLU A 574 -16.41 7.01 9.33
CA GLU A 574 -17.35 7.44 8.28
C GLU A 574 -17.99 6.25 7.57
N CYS A 575 -17.20 5.23 7.22
CA CYS A 575 -17.69 3.97 6.66
C CYS A 575 -18.80 3.37 7.55
N ARG A 576 -18.54 3.26 8.85
CA ARG A 576 -19.49 2.70 9.83
C ARG A 576 -20.71 3.59 10.06
N ARG A 577 -20.56 4.92 9.97
CA ARG A 577 -21.69 5.86 10.05
C ARG A 577 -22.71 5.62 8.93
N LEU A 578 -22.26 5.17 7.77
CA LEU A 578 -23.11 4.78 6.64
C LEU A 578 -23.70 3.36 6.78
N GLY A 579 -23.44 2.67 7.89
CA GLY A 579 -23.91 1.31 8.17
C GLY A 579 -23.02 0.20 7.60
N ILE A 580 -21.88 0.56 7.00
CA ILE A 580 -20.95 -0.40 6.41
C ILE A 580 -20.10 -1.04 7.52
N PRO A 581 -19.97 -2.38 7.59
CA PRO A 581 -19.24 -3.03 8.69
C PRO A 581 -17.76 -2.66 8.79
N CYS A 582 -17.08 -2.52 7.64
CA CYS A 582 -15.65 -2.19 7.57
C CYS A 582 -14.73 -3.10 8.44
N ILE A 583 -15.01 -4.41 8.47
CA ILE A 583 -14.22 -5.38 9.28
C ILE A 583 -12.80 -5.53 8.76
N GLN A 584 -12.60 -5.60 7.44
CA GLN A 584 -11.26 -5.73 6.87
C GLN A 584 -10.39 -4.47 7.12
N PRO A 585 -10.91 -3.24 6.96
CA PRO A 585 -10.20 -2.05 7.43
C PRO A 585 -9.83 -2.07 8.93
N ILE A 586 -10.70 -2.59 9.80
CA ILE A 586 -10.41 -2.74 11.23
C ILE A 586 -9.22 -3.69 11.45
N PHE A 587 -9.16 -4.81 10.73
CA PHE A 587 -8.00 -5.73 10.79
C PHE A 587 -6.68 -4.99 10.56
N TYR A 588 -6.57 -4.17 9.52
CA TYR A 588 -5.32 -3.48 9.23
C TYR A 588 -4.93 -2.43 10.28
N VAL A 589 -5.91 -1.74 10.89
CA VAL A 589 -5.61 -0.84 12.02
C VAL A 589 -5.16 -1.62 13.24
N GLU A 590 -5.85 -2.72 13.57
CA GLU A 590 -5.48 -3.59 14.68
C GLU A 590 -4.07 -4.16 14.50
N ASP A 591 -3.75 -4.61 13.29
CA ASP A 591 -2.44 -5.14 12.92
C ASP A 591 -1.35 -4.06 13.02
N ALA A 592 -1.55 -2.91 12.39
CA ALA A 592 -0.63 -1.78 12.48
C ALA A 592 -0.40 -1.36 13.94
N ASP A 593 -1.46 -1.28 14.75
CA ASP A 593 -1.36 -0.95 16.18
C ASP A 593 -0.66 -2.04 17.01
N LEU A 594 -0.62 -3.31 16.58
CA LEU A 594 0.14 -4.36 17.26
C LEU A 594 1.64 -4.23 17.01
N CYS A 595 1.99 -3.81 15.80
CA CYS A 595 3.35 -3.77 15.30
C CYS A 595 4.02 -2.38 15.41
N ARG A 596 3.23 -1.33 15.68
CA ARG A 596 3.70 0.06 15.75
C ARG A 596 4.85 0.27 16.72
N ASP A 597 4.82 -0.38 17.88
CA ASP A 597 5.86 -0.24 18.92
C ASP A 597 6.81 -1.45 18.97
N ASP A 598 6.63 -2.41 18.05
CA ASP A 598 7.46 -3.61 17.97
C ASP A 598 8.79 -3.29 17.27
N GLY A 599 9.91 -3.46 17.98
CA GLY A 599 11.24 -3.13 17.45
C GLY A 599 11.65 -3.94 16.22
N ASP A 600 11.08 -5.13 16.07
CA ASP A 600 11.42 -6.07 15.00
C ASP A 600 10.58 -5.83 13.73
N THR A 601 9.55 -4.97 13.80
CA THR A 601 8.70 -4.69 12.65
C THR A 601 9.16 -3.44 11.91
N ASP A 602 9.29 -3.58 10.59
CA ASP A 602 9.49 -2.47 9.67
C ASP A 602 8.34 -1.46 9.79
N LYS A 603 8.68 -0.21 10.13
CA LYS A 603 7.73 0.87 10.36
C LYS A 603 7.05 1.37 9.09
N VAL A 604 7.62 1.11 7.92
CA VAL A 604 6.93 1.36 6.64
C VAL A 604 5.77 0.38 6.45
N GLU A 605 5.87 -0.86 6.89
CA GLU A 605 4.75 -1.80 6.81
C GLU A 605 3.59 -1.40 7.72
N VAL A 606 3.91 -0.86 8.90
CA VAL A 606 2.90 -0.27 9.80
C VAL A 606 2.18 0.90 9.11
N LEU A 607 2.94 1.79 8.44
CA LEU A 607 2.37 2.88 7.64
C LEU A 607 1.48 2.36 6.50
N THR A 608 1.96 1.37 5.75
CA THR A 608 1.23 0.70 4.68
C THR A 608 -0.10 0.13 5.17
N ASN A 609 -0.13 -0.51 6.34
CA ASN A 609 -1.37 -1.08 6.87
C ASN A 609 -2.37 0.00 7.32
N TYR A 610 -1.93 1.14 7.87
CA TYR A 610 -2.84 2.27 8.07
C TYR A 610 -3.40 2.80 6.74
N TRP A 611 -2.59 2.89 5.69
CA TRP A 611 -3.07 3.27 4.36
C TRP A 611 -4.01 2.25 3.74
N ARG A 612 -3.77 0.95 3.90
CA ARG A 612 -4.70 -0.11 3.47
C ARG A 612 -6.06 0.04 4.15
N ALA A 613 -6.07 0.26 5.48
CA ALA A 613 -7.29 0.52 6.22
C ALA A 613 -8.04 1.74 5.67
N SER A 614 -7.32 2.85 5.51
CA SER A 614 -7.84 4.13 5.06
C SER A 614 -8.46 4.05 3.66
N LEU A 615 -7.68 3.58 2.68
CA LEU A 615 -8.09 3.52 1.28
C LEU A 615 -9.19 2.49 1.04
N GLN A 616 -9.13 1.32 1.70
CA GLN A 616 -10.20 0.33 1.56
C GLN A 616 -11.51 0.84 2.16
N ALA A 617 -11.48 1.50 3.33
CA ALA A 617 -12.68 2.09 3.92
C ALA A 617 -13.32 3.14 2.99
N GLN A 618 -12.50 3.98 2.34
CA GLN A 618 -13.00 4.95 1.34
C GLN A 618 -13.56 4.28 0.09
N ALA A 619 -12.90 3.23 -0.43
CA ALA A 619 -13.43 2.43 -1.53
C ALA A 619 -14.80 1.85 -1.17
N MET A 620 -14.94 1.32 0.05
CA MET A 620 -16.22 0.80 0.54
C MET A 620 -17.29 1.91 0.63
N VAL A 621 -16.96 3.11 1.11
CA VAL A 621 -17.91 4.25 1.11
C VAL A 621 -18.41 4.54 -0.32
N MET A 622 -17.52 4.57 -1.31
CA MET A 622 -17.92 4.82 -2.71
C MET A 622 -18.77 3.69 -3.32
N LEU A 623 -18.51 2.44 -2.92
CA LEU A 623 -19.17 1.25 -3.46
C LEU A 623 -20.50 0.92 -2.80
N TYR A 624 -20.64 1.12 -1.49
CA TYR A 624 -21.84 0.76 -0.71
C TYR A 624 -22.68 1.97 -0.29
N GLY A 625 -22.09 3.17 -0.25
CA GLY A 625 -22.72 4.40 0.25
C GLY A 625 -23.65 5.11 -0.73
N ARG A 626 -23.71 4.67 -1.99
CA ARG A 626 -24.59 5.26 -3.02
C ARG A 626 -26.00 4.69 -2.91
N LYS A 627 -26.88 5.41 -2.23
CA LYS A 627 -28.33 5.19 -2.30
C LYS A 627 -28.96 6.06 -3.37
#